data_AF-A0A2E7Y5G6-F1
#
_entry.id   AF-A0A2E7Y5G6-F1
#
_cell.length_a   1.000
_cell.length_b   1.000
_cell.length_c   1.000
_cell.angle_alpha   90.00
_cell.angle_beta   90.00
_cell.angle_gamma   90.00
#
_symmetry.space_group_name_H-M   'P 1'
#
loop_
_entity.id
_entity.type
_entity.pdbx_description
1 polymer ?
#
loop_
_entity_poly.entity_id
_entity_poly.type
_entity_poly.pdbx_seq_one_letter_code
_entity_poly.pdbx_strand_id
1 'polypeptide(L)'
;MLIAMILSVSTACAVQNAADFYLKLQPEYDERNDEQHRQLELEVQWIRACLEHGYPITDDMRSTLQSATAQTIRLIYEATSSEHCDFELPFEEEGFDLLLPHLSHVLYGTHALSGEAGLAMQFGDHESFSKAIVAGLAMADDLNSSPCIVSSMVSLAMAKQIDACIDDAMERGFIRPGEAKHIAAALSESIDGDAFGLNKAVDQERTMCNTWLPNRLGLNET
;
A
#
# COMPACT_ATOMS: atom_id res chain seq x y z
N MET A 1 -46.03 33.52 15.82
CA MET A 1 -44.87 34.02 15.07
C MET A 1 -43.71 33.08 15.39
N LEU A 2 -43.40 32.18 14.46
CA LEU A 2 -42.39 31.12 14.57
C LEU A 2 -40.99 31.70 14.45
N ILE A 3 -40.04 31.23 15.26
CA ILE A 3 -38.67 30.95 14.81
C ILE A 3 -38.23 29.65 15.49
N ALA A 4 -38.30 28.54 14.74
CA ALA A 4 -37.61 27.30 15.06
C ALA A 4 -36.31 27.29 14.25
N MET A 5 -35.18 27.45 14.92
CA MET A 5 -33.85 27.25 14.32
C MET A 5 -33.66 25.75 14.09
N ILE A 6 -33.70 25.34 12.83
CA ILE A 6 -33.20 24.03 12.40
C ILE A 6 -31.67 24.18 12.30
N LEU A 7 -30.97 23.67 13.31
CA LEU A 7 -29.56 23.35 13.20
C LEU A 7 -29.44 22.19 12.21
N SER A 8 -29.08 22.49 10.96
CA SER A 8 -28.58 21.49 10.03
C SER A 8 -27.25 20.99 10.56
N VAL A 9 -27.29 19.89 11.32
CA VAL A 9 -26.12 19.04 11.53
C VAL A 9 -25.79 18.48 10.15
N SER A 10 -24.87 19.14 9.46
CA SER A 10 -24.18 18.54 8.34
C SER A 10 -23.39 17.37 8.93
N THR A 11 -23.92 16.16 8.81
CA THR A 11 -23.10 14.95 8.87
C THR A 11 -22.15 15.02 7.67
N ALA A 12 -21.06 15.76 7.83
CA ALA A 12 -19.88 15.53 7.03
C ALA A 12 -19.49 14.09 7.35
N CYS A 13 -19.70 13.19 6.39
CA CYS A 13 -19.02 11.91 6.40
C CYS A 13 -17.54 12.27 6.51
N ALA A 14 -16.91 11.97 7.65
CA ALA A 14 -15.49 12.25 7.81
C ALA A 14 -14.79 11.60 6.62
N VAL A 15 -14.06 12.39 5.83
CA VAL A 15 -13.26 11.85 4.72
C VAL A 15 -12.35 10.80 5.33
N GLN A 16 -12.52 9.55 4.90
CA GLN A 16 -11.80 8.44 5.50
C GLN A 16 -10.34 8.53 5.06
N ASN A 17 -9.42 8.53 6.02
CA ASN A 17 -7.99 8.62 5.75
C ASN A 17 -7.46 7.23 5.36
N ALA A 18 -6.79 7.12 4.20
CA ALA A 18 -6.20 5.87 3.73
C ALA A 18 -5.26 5.23 4.76
N ALA A 19 -4.53 6.05 5.54
CA ALA A 19 -3.60 5.57 6.55
C ALA A 19 -4.27 4.69 7.62
N ASP A 20 -5.53 4.97 7.99
CA ASP A 20 -6.28 4.19 8.97
C ASP A 20 -6.53 2.75 8.54
N PHE A 21 -6.52 2.50 7.23
CA PHE A 21 -6.64 1.16 6.66
C PHE A 21 -5.27 0.51 6.53
N TYR A 22 -4.25 1.26 6.10
CA TYR A 22 -2.88 0.76 5.98
C TYR A 22 -2.30 0.29 7.31
N LEU A 23 -2.55 1.02 8.39
CA LEU A 23 -2.09 0.64 9.74
C LEU A 23 -2.74 -0.66 10.26
N LYS A 24 -3.84 -1.12 9.64
CA LYS A 24 -4.50 -2.39 9.96
C LYS A 24 -4.00 -3.55 9.11
N LEU A 25 -3.13 -3.31 8.12
CA LEU A 25 -2.58 -4.37 7.28
C LEU A 25 -1.61 -5.20 8.10
N GLN A 26 -2.10 -6.32 8.60
CA GLN A 26 -1.31 -7.33 9.26
C GLN A 26 -1.76 -8.69 8.76
N PRO A 27 -0.89 -9.70 8.83
CA PRO A 27 -1.29 -11.04 8.49
C PRO A 27 -2.50 -11.52 9.31
N GLU A 28 -3.50 -12.07 8.64
CA GLU A 28 -4.70 -12.62 9.28
C GLU A 28 -4.41 -14.03 9.80
N TYR A 29 -4.17 -14.15 11.10
CA TYR A 29 -3.97 -15.44 11.74
C TYR A 29 -4.81 -15.56 13.01
N ASP A 30 -5.40 -16.74 13.25
CA ASP A 30 -6.14 -17.03 14.48
C ASP A 30 -5.14 -17.15 15.63
N GLU A 31 -5.13 -16.16 16.53
CA GLU A 31 -4.24 -16.06 17.71
C GLU A 31 -4.33 -17.25 18.68
N ARG A 32 -5.25 -18.19 18.43
CA ARG A 32 -5.55 -19.30 19.33
C ARG A 32 -4.56 -20.47 19.24
N ASN A 33 -3.69 -20.54 18.23
CA ASN A 33 -2.74 -21.65 18.08
C ASN A 33 -1.48 -21.32 17.26
N ASP A 34 -0.39 -20.96 17.96
CA ASP A 34 0.91 -20.58 17.39
C ASP A 34 1.49 -21.57 16.35
N GLU A 35 1.22 -22.88 16.50
CA GLU A 35 1.75 -23.89 15.58
C GLU A 35 0.98 -23.92 14.26
N GLN A 36 -0.35 -23.83 14.32
CA GLN A 36 -1.19 -23.73 13.11
C GLN A 36 -0.91 -22.43 12.35
N HIS A 37 -0.65 -21.35 13.09
CA HIS A 37 -0.25 -20.07 12.54
C HIS A 37 1.08 -20.17 11.77
N ARG A 38 2.13 -20.75 12.37
CA ARG A 38 3.43 -20.94 11.68
C ARG A 38 3.30 -21.82 10.44
N GLN A 39 2.48 -22.86 10.50
CA GLN A 39 2.24 -23.74 9.36
C GLN A 39 1.57 -22.99 8.20
N LEU A 40 0.53 -22.19 8.49
CA LEU A 40 -0.15 -21.37 7.48
C LEU A 40 0.77 -20.32 6.86
N GLU A 41 1.65 -19.69 7.66
CA GLU A 41 2.67 -18.77 7.15
C GLU A 41 3.59 -19.44 6.12
N LEU A 42 4.09 -20.64 6.44
CA LEU A 42 4.95 -21.41 5.54
C LEU A 42 4.21 -21.80 4.26
N GLU A 43 2.94 -22.19 4.37
CA GLU A 43 2.11 -22.51 3.21
C GLU A 43 1.87 -21.30 2.32
N VAL A 44 1.54 -20.13 2.88
CA VAL A 44 1.36 -18.88 2.12
C VAL A 44 2.67 -18.48 1.44
N GLN A 45 3.81 -18.55 2.14
CA GLN A 45 5.12 -18.26 1.55
C GLN A 45 5.45 -19.22 0.40
N TRP A 46 5.16 -20.51 0.57
CA TRP A 46 5.35 -21.50 -0.48
C TRP A 46 4.47 -21.23 -1.71
N ILE A 47 3.17 -20.93 -1.50
CA ILE A 47 2.25 -20.59 -2.60
C ILE A 47 2.74 -19.36 -3.36
N ARG A 48 3.23 -18.33 -2.66
CA ARG A 48 3.82 -17.14 -3.29
C ARG A 48 5.06 -17.48 -4.12
N ALA A 49 5.96 -18.31 -3.60
CA ALA A 49 7.12 -18.79 -4.36
C ALA A 49 6.70 -19.61 -5.59
N CYS A 50 5.62 -20.40 -5.48
CA CYS A 50 5.03 -21.08 -6.63
C CYS A 50 4.57 -20.11 -7.71
N LEU A 51 3.86 -19.05 -7.33
CA LEU A 51 3.41 -18.00 -8.24
C LEU A 51 4.59 -17.29 -8.93
N GLU A 52 5.57 -16.85 -8.14
CA GLU A 52 6.76 -16.12 -8.62
C GLU A 52 7.57 -16.93 -9.64
N HIS A 53 7.68 -18.24 -9.45
CA HIS A 53 8.41 -19.13 -10.36
C HIS A 53 7.52 -19.79 -11.43
N GLY A 54 6.24 -19.40 -11.54
CA GLY A 54 5.33 -19.92 -12.55
C GLY A 54 4.93 -21.39 -12.38
N TYR A 55 5.05 -21.94 -11.16
CA TYR A 55 4.53 -23.27 -10.84
C TYR A 55 2.99 -23.27 -10.82
N PRO A 56 2.35 -24.36 -11.27
CA PRO A 56 0.90 -24.44 -11.29
C PRO A 56 0.31 -24.41 -9.89
N ILE A 57 -0.68 -23.56 -9.68
CA ILE A 57 -1.42 -23.44 -8.42
C ILE A 57 -2.66 -24.33 -8.46
N THR A 58 -2.88 -25.11 -7.39
CA THR A 58 -4.09 -25.92 -7.22
C THR A 58 -5.25 -25.08 -6.67
N ASP A 59 -6.49 -25.56 -6.79
CA ASP A 59 -7.64 -24.86 -6.20
C ASP A 59 -7.53 -24.75 -4.67
N ASP A 60 -6.92 -25.74 -4.02
CA ASP A 60 -6.66 -25.72 -2.56
C ASP A 60 -5.66 -24.62 -2.19
N MET A 61 -4.53 -24.53 -2.91
CA MET A 61 -3.54 -23.46 -2.74
C MET A 61 -4.15 -22.08 -3.01
N ARG A 62 -4.99 -21.95 -4.04
CA ARG A 62 -5.72 -20.71 -4.31
C ARG A 62 -6.61 -20.35 -3.12
N SER A 63 -7.42 -21.30 -2.64
CA SER A 63 -8.34 -21.08 -1.52
C SER A 63 -7.59 -20.69 -0.24
N THR A 64 -6.46 -21.33 0.04
CA THR A 64 -5.61 -21.02 1.20
C THR A 64 -5.06 -19.60 1.11
N LEU A 65 -4.50 -19.21 -0.04
CA LEU A 65 -3.97 -17.85 -0.21
C LEU A 65 -5.08 -16.80 -0.12
N GLN A 66 -6.19 -16.99 -0.82
CA GLN A 66 -7.32 -16.06 -0.80
C GLN A 66 -7.92 -15.92 0.60
N SER A 67 -8.05 -17.02 1.35
CA SER A 67 -8.53 -16.96 2.73
C SER A 67 -7.55 -16.23 3.65
N ALA A 68 -6.24 -16.37 3.43
CA ALA A 68 -5.22 -15.74 4.27
C ALA A 68 -5.02 -14.24 3.96
N THR A 69 -5.43 -13.76 2.78
CA THR A 69 -5.25 -12.37 2.35
C THR A 69 -6.57 -11.59 2.19
N ALA A 70 -7.72 -12.20 2.47
CA ALA A 70 -9.03 -11.63 2.14
C ALA A 70 -9.29 -10.24 2.75
N GLN A 71 -9.11 -10.07 4.06
CA GLN A 71 -9.33 -8.76 4.70
C GLN A 71 -8.19 -7.79 4.36
N THR A 72 -6.96 -8.27 4.17
CA THR A 72 -5.83 -7.44 3.68
C THR A 72 -6.17 -6.80 2.33
N ILE A 73 -6.62 -7.60 1.35
CA ILE A 73 -7.03 -7.11 0.03
C ILE A 73 -8.22 -6.15 0.15
N ARG A 74 -9.20 -6.45 1.01
CA ARG A 74 -10.33 -5.55 1.27
C ARG A 74 -9.87 -4.19 1.81
N LEU A 75 -9.01 -4.18 2.83
CA LEU A 75 -8.48 -2.96 3.45
C LEU A 75 -7.67 -2.13 2.44
N ILE A 76 -6.90 -2.77 1.57
CA ILE A 76 -6.16 -2.08 0.51
C ILE A 76 -7.11 -1.40 -0.47
N TYR A 77 -8.18 -2.08 -0.90
CA TYR A 77 -9.16 -1.46 -1.80
C TYR A 77 -9.93 -0.33 -1.13
N GLU A 78 -10.23 -0.43 0.16
CA GLU A 78 -10.80 0.68 0.94
C GLU A 78 -9.83 1.87 1.03
N ALA A 79 -8.55 1.60 1.32
CA ALA A 79 -7.50 2.62 1.42
C ALA A 79 -7.30 3.37 0.09
N THR A 80 -7.04 2.63 -0.99
CA THR A 80 -6.76 3.18 -2.33
C THR A 80 -7.95 3.85 -3.00
N SER A 81 -9.16 3.67 -2.45
CA SER A 81 -10.36 4.42 -2.87
C SER A 81 -10.56 5.73 -2.11
N SER A 82 -9.72 6.01 -1.11
CA SER A 82 -9.80 7.22 -0.29
C SER A 82 -9.09 8.37 -1.01
N GLU A 83 -9.64 9.58 -0.90
CA GLU A 83 -9.08 10.77 -1.57
C GLU A 83 -7.83 11.34 -0.87
N HIS A 84 -7.54 10.88 0.35
CA HIS A 84 -6.50 11.45 1.20
C HIS A 84 -5.80 10.36 2.01
N CYS A 85 -4.47 10.43 2.02
CA CYS A 85 -3.60 9.66 2.90
C CYS A 85 -2.75 10.62 3.74
N ASP A 86 -2.78 10.45 5.06
CA ASP A 86 -1.88 11.13 5.99
C ASP A 86 -1.57 10.20 7.17
N PHE A 87 -0.30 9.88 7.37
CA PHE A 87 0.15 9.02 8.48
C PHE A 87 0.34 9.78 9.79
N GLU A 88 0.10 11.10 9.82
CA GLU A 88 0.20 11.97 10.99
C GLU A 88 1.57 11.85 11.70
N LEU A 89 2.65 11.82 10.90
CA LEU A 89 4.00 11.56 11.39
C LEU A 89 4.62 12.80 12.07
N PRO A 90 5.08 12.70 13.34
CA PRO A 90 5.64 13.82 14.11
C PRO A 90 7.12 14.10 13.75
N PHE A 91 7.37 14.51 12.50
CA PHE A 91 8.72 14.76 12.00
C PHE A 91 9.46 15.88 12.75
N GLU A 92 8.75 16.89 13.24
CA GLU A 92 9.35 18.02 13.93
C GLU A 92 9.79 17.66 15.35
N GLU A 93 8.99 16.85 16.04
CA GLU A 93 9.23 16.43 17.42
C GLU A 93 10.25 15.28 17.53
N GLU A 94 10.08 14.23 16.71
CA GLU A 94 10.90 13.02 16.82
C GLU A 94 12.12 13.05 15.91
N GLY A 95 12.09 13.82 14.82
CA GLY A 95 13.23 13.95 13.91
C GLY A 95 13.73 12.58 13.41
N PHE A 96 15.04 12.34 13.52
CA PHE A 96 15.67 11.07 13.10
C PHE A 96 15.39 9.88 14.02
N ASP A 97 14.79 10.11 15.20
CA ASP A 97 14.40 9.04 16.12
C ASP A 97 12.99 8.46 15.77
N LEU A 98 12.28 9.08 14.80
CA LEU A 98 10.94 8.69 14.37
C LEU A 98 10.88 7.26 13.84
N LEU A 99 9.92 6.48 14.36
CA LEU A 99 9.62 5.15 13.85
C LEU A 99 8.60 5.21 12.71
N LEU A 100 8.79 4.35 11.70
CA LEU A 100 7.95 4.29 10.49
C LEU A 100 7.29 2.89 10.35
N PRO A 101 6.45 2.46 11.30
CA PRO A 101 5.89 1.10 11.32
C PRO A 101 4.97 0.83 10.11
N HIS A 102 4.29 1.86 9.60
CA HIS A 102 3.43 1.78 8.40
C HIS A 102 4.14 1.20 7.18
N LEU A 103 5.46 1.40 7.05
CA LEU A 103 6.24 0.85 5.93
C LEU A 103 6.20 -0.68 5.88
N SER A 104 6.22 -1.35 7.03
CA SER A 104 6.12 -2.81 7.08
C SER A 104 4.72 -3.30 6.69
N HIS A 105 3.68 -2.55 7.08
CA HIS A 105 2.29 -2.85 6.77
C HIS A 105 1.98 -2.73 5.27
N VAL A 106 2.43 -1.66 4.61
CA VAL A 106 2.22 -1.47 3.17
C VAL A 106 3.06 -2.44 2.32
N LEU A 107 4.26 -2.82 2.77
CA LEU A 107 5.03 -3.88 2.13
C LEU A 107 4.29 -5.22 2.19
N TYR A 108 3.74 -5.56 3.35
CA TYR A 108 2.89 -6.74 3.50
C TYR A 108 1.70 -6.72 2.52
N GLY A 109 1.02 -5.58 2.43
CA GLY A 109 -0.08 -5.38 1.47
C GLY A 109 0.35 -5.56 0.02
N THR A 110 1.54 -5.08 -0.35
CA THR A 110 2.08 -5.22 -1.71
C THR A 110 2.32 -6.68 -2.06
N HIS A 111 2.86 -7.47 -1.12
CA HIS A 111 3.02 -8.91 -1.34
C HIS A 111 1.67 -9.64 -1.46
N ALA A 112 0.63 -9.20 -0.74
CA ALA A 112 -0.71 -9.75 -0.90
C ALA A 112 -1.28 -9.45 -2.30
N LEU A 113 -1.16 -8.21 -2.78
CA LEU A 113 -1.59 -7.80 -4.13
C LEU A 113 -0.85 -8.55 -5.23
N SER A 114 0.46 -8.73 -5.10
CA SER A 114 1.27 -9.48 -6.06
C SER A 114 0.84 -10.95 -6.13
N GLY A 115 0.52 -11.56 -4.98
CA GLY A 115 -0.08 -12.89 -4.93
C GLY A 115 -1.45 -12.96 -5.62
N GLU A 116 -2.31 -11.97 -5.38
CA GLU A 116 -3.63 -11.86 -6.02
C GLU A 116 -3.51 -11.71 -7.55
N ALA A 117 -2.61 -10.85 -8.03
CA ALA A 117 -2.33 -10.68 -9.45
C ALA A 117 -1.81 -11.98 -10.09
N GLY A 118 -0.91 -12.69 -9.41
CA GLY A 118 -0.38 -13.98 -9.86
C GLY A 118 -1.48 -15.05 -9.98
N LEU A 119 -2.35 -15.16 -8.97
CA LEU A 119 -3.52 -16.05 -9.02
C LEU A 119 -4.45 -15.67 -10.19
N ALA A 120 -4.81 -14.39 -10.28
CA ALA A 120 -5.71 -13.89 -11.30
C ALA A 120 -5.22 -14.24 -12.71
N MET A 121 -3.92 -14.06 -12.96
CA MET A 121 -3.29 -14.43 -14.22
C MET A 121 -3.31 -15.94 -14.49
N GLN A 122 -2.99 -16.80 -13.51
CA GLN A 122 -3.05 -18.26 -13.71
C GLN A 122 -4.46 -18.77 -14.03
N PHE A 123 -5.49 -18.08 -13.54
CA PHE A 123 -6.88 -18.48 -13.71
C PHE A 123 -7.66 -17.67 -14.74
N GLY A 124 -6.99 -16.81 -15.52
CA GLY A 124 -7.65 -16.09 -16.60
C GLY A 124 -8.49 -14.88 -16.16
N ASP A 125 -8.35 -14.43 -14.91
CA ASP A 125 -9.13 -13.34 -14.33
C ASP A 125 -8.46 -11.98 -14.58
N HIS A 126 -8.78 -11.40 -15.73
CA HIS A 126 -8.23 -10.10 -16.15
C HIS A 126 -8.69 -8.93 -15.26
N GLU A 127 -9.87 -9.02 -14.65
CA GLU A 127 -10.43 -7.96 -13.83
C GLU A 127 -9.70 -7.86 -12.50
N SER A 128 -9.55 -8.99 -11.80
CA SER A 128 -8.83 -9.05 -10.53
C SER A 128 -7.36 -8.69 -10.70
N PHE A 129 -6.73 -9.12 -11.81
CA PHE A 129 -5.37 -8.69 -12.16
C PHE A 129 -5.28 -7.16 -12.27
N SER A 130 -6.13 -6.54 -13.08
CA SER A 130 -6.10 -5.09 -13.29
C SER A 130 -6.33 -4.31 -12.00
N LYS A 131 -7.30 -4.75 -11.18
CA LYS A 131 -7.58 -4.15 -9.87
C LYS A 131 -6.38 -4.22 -8.93
N ALA A 132 -5.70 -5.38 -8.88
CA ALA A 132 -4.52 -5.54 -8.03
C ALA A 132 -3.36 -4.65 -8.47
N ILE A 133 -3.10 -4.53 -9.78
CA ILE A 133 -2.06 -3.63 -10.32
C ILE A 133 -2.36 -2.17 -9.99
N VAL A 134 -3.59 -1.71 -10.25
CA VAL A 134 -3.98 -0.31 -9.99
C VAL A 134 -3.88 0.01 -8.48
N ALA A 135 -4.38 -0.88 -7.63
CA ALA A 135 -4.29 -0.68 -6.17
C ALA A 135 -2.83 -0.70 -5.67
N GLY A 136 -1.97 -1.52 -6.26
CA GLY A 136 -0.55 -1.56 -5.88
C GLY A 136 0.19 -0.27 -6.23
N LEU A 137 -0.11 0.32 -7.40
CA LEU A 137 0.45 1.60 -7.82
C LEU A 137 -0.11 2.76 -6.97
N ALA A 138 -1.42 2.78 -6.70
CA ALA A 138 -2.04 3.78 -5.84
C ALA A 138 -1.46 3.75 -4.41
N MET A 139 -1.29 2.56 -3.83
CA MET A 139 -0.69 2.41 -2.51
C MET A 139 0.80 2.84 -2.47
N ALA A 140 1.53 2.67 -3.58
CA ALA A 140 2.88 3.21 -3.71
C ALA A 140 2.87 4.75 -3.76
N ASP A 141 1.91 5.35 -4.45
CA ASP A 141 1.74 6.81 -4.50
C ASP A 141 1.31 7.38 -3.13
N ASP A 142 0.43 6.70 -2.40
CA ASP A 142 -0.02 7.12 -1.06
C ASP A 142 1.14 7.28 -0.06
N LEU A 143 2.25 6.57 -0.24
CA LEU A 143 3.46 6.77 0.57
C LEU A 143 4.12 8.13 0.38
N ASN A 144 3.77 8.88 -0.67
CA ASN A 144 4.20 10.27 -0.86
C ASN A 144 3.67 11.20 0.25
N SER A 145 2.66 10.78 1.01
CA SER A 145 2.18 11.46 2.23
C SER A 145 3.15 11.34 3.42
N SER A 146 4.11 10.40 3.36
CA SER A 146 5.17 10.20 4.34
C SER A 146 6.51 10.65 3.73
N PRO A 147 6.85 11.95 3.71
CA PRO A 147 8.02 12.48 2.99
C PRO A 147 9.36 12.15 3.68
N CYS A 148 9.77 10.89 3.69
CA CYS A 148 11.08 10.42 4.13
C CYS A 148 11.75 9.64 3.01
N ILE A 149 13.09 9.66 2.95
CA ILE A 149 13.81 8.97 1.86
C ILE A 149 13.54 7.46 1.92
N VAL A 150 13.46 6.90 3.13
CA VAL A 150 13.10 5.49 3.32
C VAL A 150 11.70 5.19 2.76
N SER A 151 10.72 6.06 2.97
CA SER A 151 9.36 5.90 2.43
C SER A 151 9.35 5.95 0.89
N SER A 152 10.10 6.87 0.28
CA SER A 152 10.29 6.91 -1.18
C SER A 152 10.97 5.66 -1.73
N MET A 153 11.96 5.12 -1.01
CA MET A 153 12.61 3.86 -1.40
C MET A 153 11.65 2.66 -1.31
N VAL A 154 10.81 2.63 -0.29
CA VAL A 154 9.78 1.59 -0.13
C VAL A 154 8.73 1.70 -1.23
N SER A 155 8.23 2.92 -1.50
CA SER A 155 7.30 3.19 -2.62
C SER A 155 7.86 2.69 -3.96
N LEU A 156 9.12 3.00 -4.27
CA LEU A 156 9.78 2.51 -5.48
C LEU A 156 9.91 0.98 -5.50
N ALA A 157 10.25 0.36 -4.37
CA ALA A 157 10.34 -1.10 -4.28
C ALA A 157 8.98 -1.78 -4.51
N MET A 158 7.91 -1.19 -3.98
CA MET A 158 6.53 -1.65 -4.19
C MET A 158 6.14 -1.53 -5.67
N ALA A 159 6.37 -0.36 -6.27
CA ALA A 159 6.10 -0.14 -7.69
C ALA A 159 6.86 -1.13 -8.57
N LYS A 160 8.14 -1.39 -8.28
CA LYS A 160 8.95 -2.38 -9.01
C LYS A 160 8.41 -3.80 -8.87
N GLN A 161 7.87 -4.17 -7.71
CA GLN A 161 7.26 -5.49 -7.52
C GLN A 161 5.98 -5.63 -8.35
N ILE A 162 5.16 -4.57 -8.44
CA ILE A 162 3.96 -4.53 -9.28
C ILE A 162 4.34 -4.55 -10.77
N ASP A 163 5.38 -3.81 -11.16
CA ASP A 163 5.94 -3.80 -12.51
C ASP A 163 6.36 -5.21 -12.96
N ALA A 164 6.98 -6.00 -12.09
CA ALA A 164 7.32 -7.39 -12.39
C ALA A 164 6.08 -8.25 -12.71
N CYS A 165 4.92 -7.99 -12.08
CA CYS A 165 3.67 -8.65 -12.43
C CYS A 165 3.13 -8.19 -13.80
N ILE A 166 3.33 -6.92 -14.17
CA ILE A 166 2.97 -6.38 -15.48
C ILE A 166 3.84 -7.03 -16.56
N ASP A 167 5.16 -7.11 -16.34
CA ASP A 167 6.12 -7.75 -17.26
C ASP A 167 5.76 -9.21 -17.50
N ASP A 168 5.52 -10.00 -16.46
CA ASP A 168 5.13 -11.42 -16.60
C ASP A 168 3.79 -11.57 -17.36
N ALA A 169 2.83 -10.68 -17.10
CA ALA A 169 1.57 -10.66 -17.84
C ALA A 169 1.73 -10.23 -19.30
N MET A 170 2.66 -9.33 -19.62
CA MET A 170 3.01 -8.97 -21.00
C MET A 170 3.68 -10.13 -21.73
N GLU A 171 4.67 -10.77 -21.11
CA GLU A 171 5.40 -11.92 -21.68
C GLU A 171 4.46 -13.08 -22.00
N ARG A 172 3.44 -13.31 -21.16
CA ARG A 172 2.42 -14.34 -21.36
C ARG A 172 1.29 -13.94 -22.32
N GLY A 173 1.30 -12.70 -22.83
CA GLY A 173 0.23 -12.16 -23.68
C GLY A 173 -1.11 -12.05 -22.96
N PHE A 174 -1.07 -11.92 -21.62
CA PHE A 174 -2.25 -11.81 -20.78
C PHE A 174 -2.88 -10.41 -20.87
N ILE A 175 -2.05 -9.35 -20.96
CA ILE A 175 -2.53 -7.97 -21.03
C ILE A 175 -3.19 -7.68 -22.38
N ARG A 176 -4.49 -7.39 -22.33
CA ARG A 176 -5.27 -6.94 -23.49
C ARG A 176 -5.19 -5.43 -23.64
N PRO A 177 -5.48 -4.87 -24.83
CA PRO A 177 -5.49 -3.42 -25.05
C PRO A 177 -6.42 -2.61 -24.13
N GLY A 178 -7.49 -3.22 -23.61
CA GLY A 178 -8.39 -2.58 -22.65
C GLY A 178 -7.80 -2.46 -21.24
N GLU A 179 -7.06 -3.47 -20.80
CA GLU A 179 -6.36 -3.51 -19.51
C GLU A 179 -5.15 -2.57 -19.54
N ALA A 180 -4.40 -2.57 -20.65
CA ALA A 180 -3.28 -1.65 -20.85
C ALA A 180 -3.69 -0.17 -20.70
N LYS A 181 -4.90 0.20 -21.14
CA LYS A 181 -5.43 1.56 -20.97
C LYS A 181 -5.74 1.89 -19.50
N HIS A 182 -6.31 0.95 -18.75
CA HIS A 182 -6.58 1.15 -17.33
C HIS A 182 -5.28 1.28 -16.52
N ILE A 183 -4.32 0.41 -16.77
CA ILE A 183 -3.00 0.45 -16.12
C ILE A 183 -2.28 1.77 -16.48
N ALA A 184 -2.28 2.15 -17.76
CA ALA A 184 -1.66 3.41 -18.20
C ALA A 184 -2.32 4.66 -17.61
N ALA A 185 -3.64 4.66 -17.43
CA ALA A 185 -4.35 5.77 -16.79
C ALA A 185 -3.90 5.94 -15.33
N ALA A 186 -3.84 4.85 -14.57
CA ALA A 186 -3.35 4.86 -13.19
C ALA A 186 -1.90 5.34 -13.09
N LEU A 187 -1.03 4.94 -14.04
CA LEU A 187 0.36 5.41 -14.09
C LEU A 187 0.46 6.90 -14.44
N SER A 188 -0.42 7.42 -15.30
CA SER A 188 -0.32 8.80 -15.80
C SER A 188 -0.61 9.87 -14.76
N GLU A 189 -1.39 9.58 -13.72
CA GLU A 189 -1.67 10.50 -12.61
C GLU A 189 -0.46 10.70 -11.68
N SER A 190 0.50 9.76 -11.68
CA SER A 190 1.69 9.80 -10.82
C SER A 190 2.89 10.56 -11.46
N ILE A 191 2.82 10.93 -12.75
CA ILE A 191 3.98 11.48 -13.50
C ILE A 191 4.09 13.02 -13.40
N ASP A 192 3.86 13.60 -12.22
CA ASP A 192 4.08 15.04 -11.98
C ASP A 192 5.55 15.40 -11.67
N GLY A 193 6.49 14.54 -12.09
CA GLY A 193 7.94 14.76 -11.98
C GLY A 193 8.58 14.32 -10.67
N ASP A 194 7.79 13.88 -9.68
CA ASP A 194 8.25 13.28 -8.42
C ASP A 194 7.36 12.09 -8.00
N ALA A 195 7.21 11.12 -8.90
CA ALA A 195 6.26 10.00 -8.79
C ALA A 195 6.35 9.21 -7.47
N PHE A 196 7.53 9.15 -6.86
CA PHE A 196 7.79 8.44 -5.60
C PHE A 196 8.23 9.37 -4.46
N GLY A 197 7.99 10.67 -4.61
CA GLY A 197 8.17 11.65 -3.52
C GLY A 197 9.61 11.89 -3.09
N LEU A 198 10.61 11.54 -3.92
CA LEU A 198 12.02 11.61 -3.57
C LEU A 198 12.47 13.06 -3.34
N ASN A 199 11.99 14.01 -4.15
CA ASN A 199 12.35 15.41 -3.96
C ASN A 199 11.75 15.94 -2.65
N LYS A 200 10.47 15.65 -2.38
CA LYS A 200 9.81 16.00 -1.10
C LYS A 200 10.54 15.40 0.10
N ALA A 201 10.93 14.13 0.01
CA ALA A 201 11.68 13.44 1.05
C ALA A 201 13.06 14.06 1.33
N VAL A 202 13.81 14.41 0.30
CA VAL A 202 15.11 15.09 0.45
C VAL A 202 14.95 16.46 1.11
N ASP A 203 13.93 17.22 0.74
CA ASP A 203 13.67 18.53 1.33
C ASP A 203 13.21 18.43 2.80
N GLN A 204 12.40 17.43 3.14
CA GLN A 204 12.01 17.13 4.52
C GLN A 204 13.23 16.74 5.38
N GLU A 205 14.07 15.82 4.91
CA GLU A 205 15.25 15.40 5.66
C GLU A 205 16.31 16.51 5.77
N ARG A 206 16.43 17.37 4.76
CA ARG A 206 17.24 18.59 4.85
C ARG A 206 16.70 19.51 5.95
N THR A 207 15.39 19.66 6.03
CA THR A 207 14.73 20.45 7.09
C THR A 207 15.04 19.85 8.46
N MET A 208 14.84 18.53 8.63
CA MET A 208 15.17 17.81 9.87
C MET A 208 16.65 17.96 10.24
N CYS A 209 17.59 17.83 9.29
CA CYS A 209 19.02 18.06 9.54
C CYS A 209 19.30 19.45 10.14
N ASN A 210 18.58 20.47 9.65
CA ASN A 210 18.77 21.85 10.06
C ASN A 210 18.02 22.22 11.35
N THR A 211 16.95 21.51 11.70
CA THR A 211 16.09 21.84 12.86
C THR A 211 16.31 20.91 14.04
N TRP A 212 16.56 19.61 13.82
CA TRP A 212 16.62 18.58 14.86
C TRP A 212 17.74 18.83 15.87
N LEU A 213 18.98 19.04 15.40
CA LEU A 213 20.11 19.25 16.30
C LEU A 213 19.97 20.57 17.08
N PRO A 214 19.62 21.71 16.45
CA PRO A 214 19.30 22.93 17.19
C PRO A 214 18.15 22.78 18.20
N ASN A 215 17.04 22.10 17.85
CA ASN A 215 15.93 21.84 18.77
C ASN A 215 16.39 21.01 19.98
N ARG A 216 17.14 19.92 19.73
CA ARG A 216 17.67 19.04 20.78
C ARG A 216 18.66 19.73 21.71
N LEU A 217 19.39 20.74 21.20
CA LEU A 217 20.34 21.54 21.97
C LEU A 217 19.70 22.79 22.61
N GLY A 218 18.40 23.04 22.41
CA GLY A 218 17.70 24.23 22.91
C GLY A 218 18.15 25.54 22.27
N LEU A 219 18.71 25.48 21.05
CA LEU A 219 19.27 26.65 20.35
C LEU A 219 18.22 27.45 19.56
N ASN A 220 16.99 26.94 19.44
CA ASN A 220 15.88 27.57 18.73
C ASN A 220 14.92 28.36 19.64
N GLU A 221 15.24 28.53 20.93
CA GLU A 221 14.50 29.44 21.82
C GLU A 221 15.10 30.86 21.78
N THR A 222 14.63 31.69 20.84
CA THR A 222 14.64 33.17 20.94
C THR A 222 13.38 33.77 20.35
#